data_AF-M8E9V5-F1
#
_entry.id   AF-M8E9V5-F1
#
_cell.length_a   1.000
_cell.length_b   1.000
_cell.length_c   1.000
_cell.angle_alpha   90.00
_cell.angle_beta   90.00
_cell.angle_gamma   90.00
#
_symmetry.space_group_name_H-M   'P 1'
#
loop_
_entity.id
_entity.type
_entity.pdbx_description
1 polymer ?
#
loop_
_entity_poly.entity_id
_entity_poly.type
_entity_poly.pdbx_seq_one_letter_code
_entity_poly.pdbx_strand_id
1 'polypeptide(L)'
;MNNVRDYLDSAFVLEADIDLNAAPYNSGNGWKPIGTETAPFSGTFHGNGHTIRGLYIFEGNNIDLFGTIEGKAEISDLTLKDADIRTTKSGVAILVGQMLGGTISNTHVSGAIKADSQNVGTLVGYMKRGSIADSSGSGRIDNHFSWYTGGLVGRMEPGTTLSRSSADTTTHGFYYTGGLVGANAGTIEHSFAKGSVANNASGLGGLVGVNDGEVRQSYALTHVTGGSNQVGGLAGINGSKGFIEQSFAKGTIETESMAVGGLVGENQGVISDAYANSGISAGKYREEVVIGGLVGINQHEITRTYAAGTIDSNAKEVGGLIGKLESNGTVNDSYYDQDQTGQTDTGKGMPLSSVQMKEQESFTDWDFTDVWQMDEYPAFQWE
;
A
#
# COMPACT_ATOMS: atom_id res chain seq x y z
N MET A 1 23.09 20.92 8.44
CA MET A 1 22.38 20.38 7.26
C MET A 1 22.95 20.83 5.92
N ASN A 2 23.27 22.11 5.69
CA ASN A 2 23.64 22.56 4.34
C ASN A 2 24.88 21.88 3.72
N ASN A 3 25.91 21.66 4.53
CA ASN A 3 27.19 21.10 4.10
C ASN A 3 27.11 19.65 3.62
N VAL A 4 26.00 18.93 3.90
CA VAL A 4 25.84 17.54 3.43
C VAL A 4 25.94 17.47 1.89
N ARG A 5 25.46 18.51 1.20
CA ARG A 5 25.49 18.59 -0.27
C ARG A 5 26.90 18.70 -0.85
N ASP A 6 27.88 19.08 -0.02
CA ASP A 6 29.25 19.27 -0.45
C ASP A 6 30.10 17.99 -0.24
N TYR A 7 29.57 17.00 0.48
CA TYR A 7 30.26 15.74 0.81
C TYR A 7 29.31 14.53 0.72
N LEU A 8 28.81 14.25 -0.48
CA LEU A 8 27.72 13.28 -0.73
C LEU A 8 28.06 11.81 -0.46
N ASP A 9 29.33 11.48 -0.27
CA ASP A 9 29.87 10.14 0.01
C ASP A 9 30.32 9.95 1.47
N SER A 10 30.13 10.98 2.30
CA SER A 10 30.60 11.01 3.68
C SER A 10 29.55 10.53 4.69
N ALA A 11 29.99 10.30 5.93
CA ALA A 11 29.12 9.93 7.04
C ALA A 11 28.70 11.17 7.85
N PHE A 12 27.41 11.26 8.16
CA PHE A 12 26.81 12.34 8.92
C PHE A 12 25.99 11.78 10.08
N VAL A 13 26.05 12.47 11.21
CA VAL A 13 25.25 12.20 12.39
C VAL A 13 24.61 13.52 12.82
N LEU A 14 23.32 13.51 13.13
CA LEU A 14 22.69 14.66 13.78
C LEU A 14 23.08 14.72 15.26
N GLU A 15 23.48 15.91 15.71
CA GLU A 15 23.80 16.18 17.12
C GLU A 15 22.69 16.98 17.83
N ALA A 16 21.68 17.42 17.08
CA ALA A 16 20.53 18.16 17.58
C ALA A 16 19.37 18.09 16.58
N ASP A 17 18.16 18.42 17.08
CA ASP A 17 17.00 18.69 16.24
C ASP A 17 17.27 19.87 15.29
N ILE A 18 16.70 19.81 14.09
CA ILE A 18 16.83 20.85 13.06
C ILE A 18 15.45 21.42 12.73
N ASP A 19 15.33 22.75 12.74
CA ASP A 19 14.14 23.46 12.28
C ASP A 19 14.40 24.08 10.90
N LEU A 20 13.68 23.61 9.88
CA LEU A 20 13.70 24.13 8.52
C LEU A 20 12.57 25.15 8.27
N ASN A 21 11.68 25.42 9.23
CA ASN A 21 10.64 26.43 9.12
C ASN A 21 11.18 27.85 9.39
N ALA A 22 12.34 28.16 8.84
CA ALA A 22 12.97 29.47 8.94
C ALA A 22 13.67 29.83 7.63
N ALA A 23 13.78 31.14 7.36
CA ALA A 23 14.47 31.61 6.17
C ALA A 23 15.96 31.19 6.21
N PRO A 24 16.56 30.80 5.07
CA PRO A 24 15.98 30.84 3.73
C PRO A 24 15.15 29.60 3.33
N TYR A 25 15.07 28.57 4.18
CA TYR A 25 14.56 27.24 3.83
C TYR A 25 13.04 27.16 3.65
N ASN A 26 12.29 28.10 4.22
CA ASN A 26 10.83 28.21 4.07
C ASN A 26 10.38 29.36 3.16
N SER A 27 11.25 29.81 2.26
CA SER A 27 10.99 30.95 1.36
C SER A 27 11.29 30.58 -0.10
N GLY A 28 10.65 31.28 -1.06
CA GLY A 28 10.82 31.00 -2.48
C GLY A 28 10.45 29.55 -2.81
N ASN A 29 11.38 28.81 -3.43
CA ASN A 29 11.16 27.41 -3.79
C ASN A 29 11.37 26.42 -2.63
N GLY A 30 11.75 26.92 -1.45
CA GLY A 30 12.01 26.12 -0.27
C GLY A 30 13.36 25.40 -0.29
N TRP A 31 13.38 24.17 0.23
CA TRP A 31 14.57 23.35 0.38
C TRP A 31 15.26 23.02 -0.96
N LYS A 32 16.60 22.91 -0.94
CA LYS A 32 17.39 22.35 -2.06
C LYS A 32 17.70 20.88 -1.74
N PRO A 33 17.50 19.88 -2.60
CA PRO A 33 17.67 18.49 -2.18
C PRO A 33 19.13 18.15 -1.89
N ILE A 34 19.34 17.11 -1.09
CA ILE A 34 20.63 16.45 -0.94
C ILE A 34 20.72 15.33 -1.98
N GLY A 35 21.76 15.35 -2.79
CA GLY A 35 21.88 14.44 -3.94
C GLY A 35 20.92 14.80 -5.08
N THR A 36 21.38 14.55 -6.30
CA THR A 36 20.62 14.70 -7.55
C THR A 36 20.84 13.47 -8.42
N GLU A 37 20.05 13.28 -9.48
CA GLU A 37 20.26 12.16 -10.41
C GLU A 37 21.69 12.12 -11.01
N THR A 38 22.32 13.28 -11.18
CA THR A 38 23.68 13.43 -11.71
C THR A 38 24.78 13.39 -10.66
N ALA A 39 24.43 13.56 -9.38
CA ALA A 39 25.34 13.49 -8.25
C ALA A 39 24.57 12.95 -7.04
N PRO A 40 24.29 11.64 -6.99
CA PRO A 40 23.47 11.06 -5.92
C PRO A 40 24.20 11.07 -4.56
N PHE A 41 23.42 11.03 -3.48
CA PHE A 41 23.97 10.76 -2.16
C PHE A 41 24.30 9.27 -2.03
N SER A 42 25.53 8.95 -1.60
CA SER A 42 26.04 7.58 -1.46
C SER A 42 26.64 7.29 -0.08
N GLY A 43 26.70 8.31 0.79
CA GLY A 43 27.21 8.21 2.16
C GLY A 43 26.16 7.74 3.17
N THR A 44 26.40 8.06 4.44
CA THR A 44 25.53 7.65 5.54
C THR A 44 24.96 8.87 6.26
N PHE A 45 23.68 8.83 6.60
CA PHE A 45 22.99 9.87 7.35
C PHE A 45 22.23 9.26 8.53
N HIS A 46 22.82 9.35 9.72
CA HIS A 46 22.21 8.90 10.96
C HIS A 46 21.51 10.06 11.67
N GLY A 47 20.20 9.96 11.84
CA GLY A 47 19.41 10.93 12.60
C GLY A 47 19.67 10.88 14.10
N ASN A 48 20.23 9.78 14.63
CA ASN A 48 20.57 9.62 16.05
C ASN A 48 19.38 9.95 16.99
N GLY A 49 18.16 9.63 16.54
CA GLY A 49 16.91 9.92 17.26
C GLY A 49 16.44 11.38 17.19
N HIS A 50 17.16 12.26 16.48
CA HIS A 50 16.78 13.66 16.31
C HIS A 50 15.72 13.87 15.23
N THR A 51 15.01 14.98 15.39
CA THR A 51 13.95 15.38 14.46
C THR A 51 14.39 16.53 13.55
N ILE A 52 14.07 16.43 12.26
CA ILE A 52 14.06 17.55 11.33
C ILE A 52 12.60 17.99 11.14
N ARG A 53 12.29 19.27 11.35
CA ARG A 53 10.91 19.80 11.26
C ARG A 53 10.77 20.85 10.17
N GLY A 54 9.56 20.99 9.63
CA GLY A 54 9.19 22.14 8.80
C GLY A 54 9.82 22.14 7.41
N LEU A 55 10.04 20.96 6.83
CA LEU A 55 10.52 20.86 5.45
C LEU A 55 9.49 21.49 4.50
N TYR A 56 9.86 22.59 3.86
CA TYR A 56 9.02 23.29 2.90
C TYR A 56 9.58 23.16 1.49
N ILE A 57 8.74 22.77 0.54
CA ILE A 57 9.07 22.67 -0.89
C ILE A 57 7.91 23.26 -1.70
N PHE A 58 8.21 24.22 -2.57
CA PHE A 58 7.20 24.88 -3.40
C PHE A 58 7.73 25.14 -4.80
N GLU A 59 7.00 24.71 -5.83
CA GLU A 59 7.17 25.10 -7.24
C GLU A 59 8.63 25.24 -7.73
N GLY A 60 9.47 24.24 -7.42
CA GLY A 60 10.89 24.21 -7.77
C GLY A 60 11.31 22.98 -8.58
N ASN A 61 12.52 23.03 -9.16
CA ASN A 61 13.24 21.83 -9.64
C ASN A 61 13.81 20.98 -8.48
N ASN A 62 13.53 21.39 -7.25
CA ASN A 62 14.03 20.83 -6.02
C ASN A 62 12.91 20.00 -5.39
N ILE A 63 13.11 18.70 -5.27
CA ILE A 63 12.15 17.77 -4.65
C ILE A 63 12.84 17.00 -3.53
N ASP A 64 12.12 16.81 -2.43
CA ASP A 64 12.45 15.94 -1.29
C ASP A 64 13.64 16.40 -0.41
N LEU A 65 13.82 15.82 0.78
CA LEU A 65 15.01 16.09 1.61
C LEU A 65 16.28 15.62 0.88
N PHE A 66 16.22 14.38 0.37
CA PHE A 66 17.20 13.76 -0.51
C PHE A 66 16.58 13.52 -1.90
N GLY A 67 17.12 14.17 -2.94
CA GLY A 67 16.57 14.02 -4.29
C GLY A 67 16.86 12.62 -4.85
N THR A 68 18.11 12.17 -4.70
CA THR A 68 18.52 10.83 -5.16
C THR A 68 19.55 10.23 -4.21
N ILE A 69 19.33 8.97 -3.82
CA ILE A 69 20.32 8.15 -3.12
C ILE A 69 20.72 6.94 -3.98
N GLU A 70 21.97 6.48 -3.85
CA GLU A 70 22.48 5.35 -4.62
C GLU A 70 23.48 4.48 -3.85
N GLY A 71 23.88 3.38 -4.49
CA GLY A 71 24.98 2.56 -4.03
C GLY A 71 24.71 1.95 -2.65
N LYS A 72 25.55 2.30 -1.68
CA LYS A 72 25.46 1.85 -0.28
C LYS A 72 24.93 2.94 0.65
N ALA A 73 24.21 3.92 0.11
CA ALA A 73 23.63 4.97 0.93
C ALA A 73 22.83 4.39 2.11
N GLU A 74 22.97 4.99 3.27
CA GLU A 74 22.23 4.59 4.47
C GLU A 74 21.59 5.82 5.11
N ILE A 75 20.28 5.75 5.34
CA ILE A 75 19.54 6.74 6.13
C ILE A 75 18.87 6.00 7.29
N SER A 76 19.16 6.38 8.52
CA SER A 76 18.63 5.69 9.69
C SER A 76 18.36 6.60 10.88
N ASP A 77 17.50 6.13 11.80
CA ASP A 77 17.21 6.74 13.11
C ASP A 77 16.77 8.21 13.02
N LEU A 78 15.92 8.51 12.04
CA LEU A 78 15.56 9.88 11.67
C LEU A 78 14.05 10.11 11.75
N THR A 79 13.64 11.24 12.31
CA THR A 79 12.25 11.69 12.23
C THR A 79 12.14 12.98 11.43
N LEU A 80 11.29 13.02 10.40
CA LEU A 80 10.87 14.25 9.72
C LEU A 80 9.43 14.58 10.10
N LYS A 81 9.17 15.81 10.57
CA LYS A 81 7.82 16.26 10.89
C LYS A 81 7.43 17.53 10.16
N ASP A 82 6.12 17.66 9.97
CA ASP A 82 5.47 18.88 9.51
C ASP A 82 6.00 19.36 8.16
N ALA A 83 6.23 18.41 7.24
CA ALA A 83 6.59 18.75 5.87
C ALA A 83 5.39 19.34 5.10
N ASP A 84 5.62 20.33 4.25
CA ASP A 84 4.65 20.90 3.31
C ASP A 84 5.28 20.95 1.92
N ILE A 85 4.86 20.01 1.06
CA ILE A 85 5.42 19.81 -0.28
C ILE A 85 4.35 20.11 -1.32
N ARG A 86 4.66 21.03 -2.24
CA ARG A 86 3.83 21.36 -3.39
C ARG A 86 4.65 21.34 -4.68
N THR A 87 4.40 20.39 -5.58
CA THR A 87 5.21 20.22 -6.79
C THR A 87 4.48 19.50 -7.93
N THR A 88 4.95 19.69 -9.16
CA THR A 88 4.49 18.99 -10.36
C THR A 88 5.55 18.06 -10.95
N LYS A 89 6.67 17.88 -10.24
CA LYS A 89 7.81 17.03 -10.67
C LYS A 89 7.59 15.59 -10.24
N SER A 90 8.06 14.64 -11.05
CA SER A 90 8.01 13.19 -10.75
C SER A 90 8.94 12.78 -9.61
N GLY A 91 8.56 11.73 -8.86
CA GLY A 91 9.36 11.11 -7.80
C GLY A 91 9.29 11.89 -6.49
N VAL A 92 8.09 12.12 -5.96
CA VAL A 92 7.88 13.02 -4.82
C VAL A 92 7.77 12.25 -3.52
N ALA A 93 8.53 12.68 -2.52
CA ALA A 93 8.43 12.27 -1.14
C ALA A 93 8.93 13.32 -0.14
N ILE A 94 8.68 13.06 1.14
CA ILE A 94 9.25 13.87 2.21
C ILE A 94 10.76 13.58 2.34
N LEU A 95 11.14 12.31 2.32
CA LEU A 95 12.54 11.91 2.54
C LEU A 95 13.33 11.71 1.25
N VAL A 96 12.98 10.72 0.41
CA VAL A 96 13.76 10.36 -0.77
C VAL A 96 12.92 10.37 -2.05
N GLY A 97 13.28 11.17 -3.03
CA GLY A 97 12.61 11.14 -4.34
C GLY A 97 12.87 9.84 -5.09
N GLN A 98 14.16 9.54 -5.30
CA GLN A 98 14.62 8.36 -6.01
C GLN A 98 15.66 7.56 -5.22
N MET A 99 15.38 6.28 -5.02
CA MET A 99 16.27 5.32 -4.39
C MET A 99 16.81 4.35 -5.44
N LEU A 100 18.03 4.61 -5.92
CA LEU A 100 18.74 3.78 -6.91
C LEU A 100 19.61 2.68 -6.27
N GLY A 101 19.68 2.68 -4.95
CA GLY A 101 20.38 1.74 -4.08
C GLY A 101 20.33 2.23 -2.63
N GLY A 102 20.89 1.46 -1.70
CA GLY A 102 20.99 1.84 -0.29
C GLY A 102 19.94 1.22 0.63
N THR A 103 19.85 1.75 1.84
CA THR A 103 18.95 1.31 2.91
C THR A 103 18.33 2.51 3.63
N ILE A 104 17.05 2.38 3.98
CA ILE A 104 16.36 3.30 4.90
C ILE A 104 15.82 2.46 6.05
N SER A 105 16.18 2.81 7.29
CA SER A 105 15.74 2.05 8.46
C SER A 105 15.33 2.96 9.62
N ASN A 106 14.39 2.51 10.45
CA ASN A 106 13.95 3.24 11.65
C ASN A 106 13.69 4.74 11.39
N THR A 107 12.97 5.03 10.30
CA THR A 107 12.78 6.40 9.82
C THR A 107 11.31 6.72 9.68
N HIS A 108 10.90 7.85 10.25
CA HIS A 108 9.50 8.23 10.39
C HIS A 108 9.25 9.61 9.80
N VAL A 109 8.29 9.72 8.89
CA VAL A 109 7.97 10.99 8.20
C VAL A 109 6.52 11.40 8.41
N SER A 110 6.27 12.69 8.56
CA SER A 110 4.92 13.26 8.55
C SER A 110 4.83 14.59 7.79
N GLY A 111 3.71 14.80 7.12
CA GLY A 111 3.44 16.06 6.42
C GLY A 111 2.30 16.01 5.43
N ALA A 112 2.17 17.10 4.66
CA ALA A 112 1.24 17.23 3.55
C ALA A 112 2.01 17.26 2.23
N ILE A 113 1.58 16.44 1.27
CA ILE A 113 2.06 16.44 -0.11
C ILE A 113 0.88 16.80 -1.00
N LYS A 114 1.01 17.89 -1.76
CA LYS A 114 0.12 18.21 -2.89
C LYS A 114 0.92 18.12 -4.17
N ALA A 115 0.53 17.22 -5.06
CA ALA A 115 1.30 16.96 -6.27
C ALA A 115 0.45 16.77 -7.52
N ASP A 116 1.08 16.96 -8.68
CA ASP A 116 0.59 16.53 -9.99
C ASP A 116 1.72 15.70 -10.64
N SER A 117 1.99 14.52 -10.08
CA SER A 117 3.30 13.86 -10.21
C SER A 117 3.24 12.33 -10.31
N GLN A 118 4.15 11.72 -11.07
CA GLN A 118 4.41 10.28 -11.07
C GLN A 118 5.20 9.83 -9.84
N ASN A 119 4.81 8.70 -9.25
CA ASN A 119 5.49 8.06 -8.10
C ASN A 119 5.51 8.99 -6.87
N VAL A 120 4.42 8.99 -6.12
CA VAL A 120 4.31 9.79 -4.89
C VAL A 120 4.20 8.88 -3.68
N GLY A 121 5.05 9.09 -2.68
CA GLY A 121 5.01 8.42 -1.39
C GLY A 121 5.43 9.37 -0.28
N THR A 122 5.02 9.17 0.98
CA THR A 122 5.56 10.05 2.04
C THR A 122 7.05 9.81 2.28
N LEU A 123 7.52 8.57 2.25
CA LEU A 123 8.91 8.23 2.56
C LEU A 123 9.77 8.16 1.29
N VAL A 124 9.33 7.41 0.27
CA VAL A 124 10.06 7.27 -0.99
C VAL A 124 9.13 7.43 -2.19
N GLY A 125 9.52 8.24 -3.18
CA GLY A 125 8.79 8.37 -4.43
C GLY A 125 8.94 7.11 -5.28
N TYR A 126 10.18 6.86 -5.72
CA TYR A 126 10.54 5.74 -6.60
C TYR A 126 11.70 4.92 -6.04
N MET A 127 11.47 3.62 -5.87
CA MET A 127 12.43 2.66 -5.35
C MET A 127 12.84 1.68 -6.45
N LYS A 128 14.06 1.83 -6.97
CA LYS A 128 14.60 0.98 -8.04
C LYS A 128 15.39 -0.21 -7.49
N ARG A 129 16.13 0.00 -6.39
CA ARG A 129 16.94 -1.00 -5.69
C ARG A 129 17.05 -0.62 -4.21
N GLY A 130 17.37 -1.60 -3.37
CA GLY A 130 17.64 -1.39 -1.94
C GLY A 130 16.51 -1.89 -1.05
N SER A 131 16.52 -1.46 0.22
CA SER A 131 15.51 -1.89 1.19
C SER A 131 15.06 -0.76 2.11
N ILE A 132 13.79 -0.84 2.53
CA ILE A 132 13.19 -0.01 3.57
C ILE A 132 12.73 -0.95 4.68
N ALA A 133 13.09 -0.63 5.92
CA ALA A 133 12.75 -1.43 7.09
C ALA A 133 12.30 -0.55 8.26
N ASP A 134 11.39 -1.04 9.09
CA ASP A 134 11.06 -0.45 10.39
C ASP A 134 10.68 1.04 10.29
N SER A 135 10.02 1.45 9.20
CA SER A 135 9.83 2.85 8.83
C SER A 135 8.35 3.19 8.66
N SER A 136 8.00 4.46 8.85
CA SER A 136 6.59 4.87 8.77
C SER A 136 6.34 6.22 8.12
N GLY A 137 5.17 6.34 7.54
CA GLY A 137 4.68 7.55 6.89
C GLY A 137 3.31 7.95 7.42
N SER A 138 3.09 9.25 7.64
CA SER A 138 1.78 9.76 8.07
C SER A 138 1.46 11.13 7.47
N GLY A 139 0.18 11.49 7.47
CA GLY A 139 -0.29 12.79 6.99
C GLY A 139 -1.16 12.69 5.73
N ARG A 140 -1.12 13.71 4.87
CA ARG A 140 -2.03 13.82 3.71
C ARG A 140 -1.26 13.81 2.40
N ILE A 141 -1.69 12.98 1.46
CA ILE A 141 -1.27 13.04 0.06
C ILE A 141 -2.48 13.43 -0.79
N ASP A 142 -2.31 14.44 -1.63
CA ASP A 142 -3.30 14.90 -2.58
C ASP A 142 -2.66 15.02 -3.97
N ASN A 143 -2.79 13.97 -4.78
CA ASN A 143 -2.14 13.83 -6.07
C ASN A 143 -3.18 13.78 -7.19
N HIS A 144 -3.35 14.87 -7.95
CA HIS A 144 -4.45 15.00 -8.92
C HIS A 144 -4.11 14.49 -10.33
N PHE A 145 -2.87 14.12 -10.62
CA PHE A 145 -2.43 13.64 -11.93
C PHE A 145 -1.32 12.60 -11.82
N SER A 146 -1.63 11.30 -11.92
CA SER A 146 -0.59 10.26 -11.87
C SER A 146 -1.03 8.82 -12.10
N TRP A 147 -0.02 7.98 -12.34
CA TRP A 147 -0.10 6.52 -12.37
C TRP A 147 0.05 5.86 -10.99
N TYR A 148 0.91 6.37 -10.10
CA TYR A 148 1.32 5.64 -8.89
C TYR A 148 1.39 6.55 -7.66
N THR A 149 0.54 6.26 -6.66
CA THR A 149 0.53 6.96 -5.37
C THR A 149 0.44 5.94 -4.24
N GLY A 150 1.42 5.92 -3.34
CA GLY A 150 1.38 5.12 -2.12
C GLY A 150 1.41 6.01 -0.89
N GLY A 151 0.83 5.58 0.23
CA GLY A 151 0.96 6.34 1.49
C GLY A 151 2.41 6.40 1.97
N LEU A 152 3.22 5.36 1.74
CA LEU A 152 4.64 5.31 2.11
C LEU A 152 5.57 5.37 0.90
N VAL A 153 5.34 4.50 -0.09
CA VAL A 153 6.19 4.37 -1.28
C VAL A 153 5.38 4.51 -2.56
N GLY A 154 5.78 5.38 -3.48
CA GLY A 154 5.07 5.52 -4.75
C GLY A 154 5.16 4.27 -5.63
N ARG A 155 6.37 3.83 -5.94
CA ARG A 155 6.61 2.65 -6.78
C ARG A 155 7.86 1.86 -6.37
N MET A 156 7.75 0.54 -6.38
CA MET A 156 8.83 -0.42 -6.15
C MET A 156 9.12 -1.24 -7.41
N GLU A 157 10.39 -1.39 -7.77
CA GLU A 157 10.88 -2.23 -8.86
C GLU A 157 11.33 -3.62 -8.39
N PRO A 158 11.54 -4.59 -9.29
CA PRO A 158 12.06 -5.91 -8.92
C PRO A 158 13.37 -5.86 -8.14
N GLY A 159 13.46 -6.67 -7.08
CA GLY A 159 14.63 -6.75 -6.19
C GLY A 159 14.67 -5.67 -5.10
N THR A 160 13.59 -4.95 -4.88
CA THR A 160 13.40 -4.05 -3.73
C THR A 160 12.61 -4.73 -2.62
N THR A 161 12.84 -4.31 -1.38
CA THR A 161 12.15 -4.85 -0.20
C THR A 161 11.62 -3.74 0.69
N LEU A 162 10.35 -3.85 1.09
CA LEU A 162 9.71 -3.04 2.12
C LEU A 162 9.26 -3.96 3.25
N SER A 163 9.85 -3.82 4.43
CA SER A 163 9.62 -4.72 5.56
C SER A 163 9.25 -3.96 6.83
N ARG A 164 8.39 -4.54 7.68
CA ARG A 164 8.04 -4.00 9.02
C ARG A 164 7.70 -2.51 8.99
N SER A 165 6.98 -2.09 7.97
CA SER A 165 6.76 -0.67 7.70
C SER A 165 5.28 -0.35 7.58
N SER A 166 4.91 0.91 7.85
CA SER A 166 3.51 1.28 7.94
C SER A 166 3.18 2.65 7.36
N ALA A 167 1.96 2.79 6.85
CA ALA A 167 1.37 4.07 6.50
C ALA A 167 0.10 4.35 7.32
N ASP A 168 -0.02 5.57 7.84
CA ASP A 168 -1.25 6.13 8.42
C ASP A 168 -1.56 7.46 7.74
N THR A 169 -2.13 7.38 6.54
CA THR A 169 -2.28 8.52 5.65
C THR A 169 -3.72 8.70 5.15
N THR A 170 -4.07 9.95 4.85
CA THR A 170 -5.18 10.27 3.96
C THR A 170 -4.60 10.44 2.56
N THR A 171 -4.73 9.41 1.73
CA THR A 171 -4.15 9.37 0.38
C THR A 171 -5.23 9.53 -0.68
N HIS A 172 -5.16 10.61 -1.45
CA HIS A 172 -5.95 10.79 -2.67
C HIS A 172 -5.03 10.75 -3.88
N GLY A 173 -5.20 9.75 -4.75
CA GLY A 173 -4.45 9.60 -5.99
C GLY A 173 -5.33 9.69 -7.25
N PHE A 174 -4.78 9.28 -8.39
CA PHE A 174 -5.50 9.28 -9.67
C PHE A 174 -5.71 7.86 -10.22
N TYR A 175 -4.67 7.19 -10.73
CA TYR A 175 -4.71 5.75 -11.08
C TYR A 175 -4.29 4.88 -9.88
N TYR A 176 -3.27 4.03 -10.03
CA TYR A 176 -2.89 3.01 -9.06
C TYR A 176 -2.52 3.64 -7.72
N THR A 177 -3.41 3.47 -6.76
CA THR A 177 -3.32 4.12 -5.47
C THR A 177 -3.43 3.09 -4.37
N GLY A 178 -2.39 3.00 -3.54
CA GLY A 178 -2.32 2.10 -2.40
C GLY A 178 -2.16 2.87 -1.10
N GLY A 179 -2.72 2.37 0.00
CA GLY A 179 -2.50 2.98 1.31
C GLY A 179 -1.04 2.88 1.77
N LEU A 180 -0.29 1.84 1.36
CA LEU A 180 1.15 1.71 1.64
C LEU A 180 1.99 1.97 0.37
N VAL A 181 1.71 1.24 -0.71
CA VAL A 181 2.50 1.27 -1.96
C VAL A 181 1.61 1.50 -3.18
N GLY A 182 1.96 2.43 -4.06
CA GLY A 182 1.20 2.64 -5.29
C GLY A 182 1.29 1.46 -6.26
N ALA A 183 2.51 1.10 -6.66
CA ALA A 183 2.81 -0.08 -7.47
C ALA A 183 3.96 -0.90 -6.90
N ASN A 184 3.73 -2.20 -6.73
CA ASN A 184 4.72 -3.14 -6.24
C ASN A 184 5.18 -4.10 -7.34
N ALA A 185 6.48 -4.19 -7.57
CA ALA A 185 7.12 -5.28 -8.32
C ALA A 185 8.26 -5.94 -7.51
N GLY A 186 8.43 -5.53 -6.25
CA GLY A 186 9.38 -6.08 -5.29
C GLY A 186 8.67 -6.93 -4.24
N THR A 187 9.21 -6.95 -3.02
CA THR A 187 8.66 -7.69 -1.88
C THR A 187 8.17 -6.73 -0.80
N ILE A 188 6.91 -6.87 -0.39
CA ILE A 188 6.32 -6.22 0.78
C ILE A 188 6.08 -7.31 1.83
N GLU A 189 6.65 -7.15 3.02
CA GLU A 189 6.53 -8.13 4.10
C GLU A 189 6.28 -7.47 5.46
N HIS A 190 5.50 -8.11 6.32
CA HIS A 190 5.24 -7.63 7.70
C HIS A 190 4.80 -6.17 7.77
N SER A 191 4.05 -5.69 6.78
CA SER A 191 3.77 -4.26 6.60
C SER A 191 2.28 -4.00 6.53
N PHE A 192 1.87 -2.79 6.90
CA PHE A 192 0.45 -2.47 6.94
C PHE A 192 0.09 -1.04 6.57
N ALA A 193 -1.16 -0.85 6.16
CA ALA A 193 -1.74 0.46 5.94
C ALA A 193 -2.99 0.66 6.78
N LYS A 194 -3.16 1.88 7.29
CA LYS A 194 -4.39 2.40 7.87
C LYS A 194 -4.62 3.85 7.41
N GLY A 195 -5.71 4.45 7.86
CA GLY A 195 -6.17 5.75 7.37
C GLY A 195 -7.17 5.56 6.24
N SER A 196 -7.14 6.46 5.25
CA SER A 196 -8.12 6.46 4.15
C SER A 196 -7.43 6.57 2.80
N VAL A 197 -7.90 5.79 1.83
CA VAL A 197 -7.36 5.81 0.46
C VAL A 197 -8.48 6.03 -0.55
N ALA A 198 -8.24 6.91 -1.51
CA ALA A 198 -9.16 7.21 -2.59
C ALA A 198 -8.42 7.49 -3.90
N ASN A 199 -9.09 7.27 -5.02
CA ASN A 199 -8.63 7.70 -6.32
C ASN A 199 -9.81 8.00 -7.27
N ASN A 200 -9.47 8.55 -8.44
CA ASN A 200 -10.45 8.96 -9.46
C ASN A 200 -10.48 8.00 -10.67
N ALA A 201 -9.65 6.97 -10.71
CA ALA A 201 -9.53 6.03 -11.82
C ALA A 201 -9.38 4.57 -11.35
N SER A 202 -8.44 3.81 -11.93
CA SER A 202 -8.32 2.36 -11.76
C SER A 202 -7.29 1.95 -10.71
N GLY A 203 -7.49 0.76 -10.12
CA GLY A 203 -6.55 0.10 -9.23
C GLY A 203 -6.38 0.79 -7.89
N LEU A 204 -7.44 0.77 -7.11
CA LEU A 204 -7.47 1.29 -5.74
C LEU A 204 -7.35 0.14 -4.75
N GLY A 205 -6.28 0.13 -3.95
CA GLY A 205 -6.06 -0.89 -2.93
C GLY A 205 -5.82 -0.29 -1.55
N GLY A 206 -6.29 -0.95 -0.50
CA GLY A 206 -6.00 -0.50 0.86
C GLY A 206 -4.52 -0.57 1.24
N LEU A 207 -3.79 -1.58 0.76
CA LEU A 207 -2.34 -1.70 0.94
C LEU A 207 -1.60 -1.32 -0.35
N VAL A 208 -1.95 -1.93 -1.47
CA VAL A 208 -1.23 -1.79 -2.75
C VAL A 208 -2.17 -1.46 -3.90
N GLY A 209 -1.89 -0.43 -4.71
CA GLY A 209 -2.71 -0.13 -5.88
C GLY A 209 -2.67 -1.26 -6.92
N VAL A 210 -1.45 -1.63 -7.36
CA VAL A 210 -1.18 -2.79 -8.23
C VAL A 210 0.00 -3.61 -7.71
N ASN A 211 -0.19 -4.92 -7.62
CA ASN A 211 0.83 -5.87 -7.22
C ASN A 211 1.28 -6.77 -8.39
N ASP A 212 2.49 -6.57 -8.88
CA ASP A 212 3.22 -7.44 -9.82
C ASP A 212 4.48 -8.04 -9.16
N GLY A 213 4.50 -8.06 -7.82
CA GLY A 213 5.54 -8.65 -6.98
C GLY A 213 4.92 -9.48 -5.86
N GLU A 214 5.53 -9.44 -4.68
CA GLU A 214 5.14 -10.26 -3.54
C GLU A 214 4.58 -9.39 -2.41
N VAL A 215 3.48 -9.82 -1.81
CA VAL A 215 2.91 -9.29 -0.57
C VAL A 215 2.74 -10.46 0.39
N ARG A 216 3.50 -10.45 1.49
CA ARG A 216 3.49 -11.52 2.51
C ARG A 216 3.23 -10.95 3.89
N GLN A 217 2.44 -11.65 4.71
CA GLN A 217 2.30 -11.33 6.14
C GLN A 217 1.97 -9.85 6.38
N SER A 218 1.11 -9.31 5.52
CA SER A 218 0.84 -7.88 5.42
C SER A 218 -0.66 -7.63 5.37
N TYR A 219 -1.10 -6.47 5.86
CA TYR A 219 -2.52 -6.23 6.03
C TYR A 219 -2.96 -4.79 5.84
N ALA A 220 -4.25 -4.62 5.50
CA ALA A 220 -4.86 -3.30 5.38
C ALA A 220 -6.04 -3.14 6.34
N LEU A 221 -6.05 -2.02 7.06
CA LEU A 221 -7.14 -1.56 7.91
C LEU A 221 -7.76 -0.26 7.37
N THR A 222 -7.53 0.04 6.09
CA THR A 222 -7.86 1.32 5.46
C THR A 222 -9.34 1.46 5.14
N HIS A 223 -9.88 2.67 5.30
CA HIS A 223 -11.15 3.05 4.70
C HIS A 223 -10.94 3.41 3.22
N VAL A 224 -11.48 2.59 2.32
CA VAL A 224 -11.32 2.74 0.86
C VAL A 224 -12.55 3.45 0.29
N THR A 225 -12.36 4.58 -0.39
CA THR A 225 -13.45 5.34 -1.04
C THR A 225 -13.16 5.67 -2.50
N GLY A 226 -14.20 5.69 -3.33
CA GLY A 226 -14.06 6.05 -4.75
C GLY A 226 -13.59 4.88 -5.64
N GLY A 227 -12.75 5.15 -6.63
CA GLY A 227 -12.37 4.17 -7.67
C GLY A 227 -13.42 4.00 -8.77
N SER A 228 -12.94 3.78 -10.00
CA SER A 228 -13.78 3.64 -11.18
C SER A 228 -13.80 2.24 -11.79
N ASN A 229 -12.75 1.43 -11.57
CA ASN A 229 -12.66 0.09 -12.16
C ASN A 229 -12.37 -1.03 -11.15
N GLN A 230 -11.14 -1.19 -10.66
CA GLN A 230 -10.79 -2.22 -9.67
C GLN A 230 -10.56 -1.61 -8.29
N VAL A 231 -11.28 -2.12 -7.29
CA VAL A 231 -11.18 -1.72 -5.89
C VAL A 231 -11.03 -2.95 -5.01
N GLY A 232 -9.99 -2.99 -4.18
CA GLY A 232 -9.80 -4.04 -3.20
C GLY A 232 -9.38 -3.54 -1.83
N GLY A 233 -9.77 -4.27 -0.78
CA GLY A 233 -9.38 -3.93 0.59
C GLY A 233 -7.88 -4.05 0.84
N LEU A 234 -7.19 -4.99 0.19
CA LEU A 234 -5.73 -5.13 0.22
C LEU A 234 -5.11 -4.60 -1.07
N ALA A 235 -5.53 -5.10 -2.23
CA ALA A 235 -4.98 -4.72 -3.52
C ALA A 235 -6.05 -4.34 -4.54
N GLY A 236 -5.84 -3.28 -5.31
CA GLY A 236 -6.72 -2.98 -6.44
C GLY A 236 -6.63 -4.08 -7.49
N ILE A 237 -5.39 -4.36 -7.91
CA ILE A 237 -5.08 -5.42 -8.88
C ILE A 237 -3.94 -6.29 -8.33
N ASN A 238 -4.12 -7.60 -8.36
CA ASN A 238 -3.03 -8.57 -8.24
C ASN A 238 -2.69 -9.05 -9.65
N GLY A 239 -1.63 -8.51 -10.25
CA GLY A 239 -1.27 -8.75 -11.65
C GLY A 239 -0.71 -10.15 -11.91
N SER A 240 -0.37 -10.44 -13.17
CA SER A 240 0.09 -11.77 -13.61
C SER A 240 1.33 -12.33 -12.90
N LYS A 241 2.13 -11.46 -12.29
CA LYS A 241 3.31 -11.85 -11.47
C LYS A 241 3.06 -11.68 -9.97
N GLY A 242 1.88 -11.20 -9.62
CA GLY A 242 1.47 -10.90 -8.26
C GLY A 242 1.29 -12.17 -7.44
N PHE A 243 1.87 -12.15 -6.26
CA PHE A 243 1.75 -13.19 -5.25
C PHE A 243 1.32 -12.54 -3.93
N ILE A 244 0.16 -12.94 -3.41
CA ILE A 244 -0.37 -12.50 -2.12
C ILE A 244 -0.48 -13.74 -1.23
N GLU A 245 0.22 -13.71 -0.09
CA GLU A 245 0.26 -14.84 0.84
C GLU A 245 0.19 -14.38 2.29
N GLN A 246 -0.52 -15.14 3.14
CA GLN A 246 -0.66 -14.85 4.57
C GLN A 246 -1.01 -13.39 4.81
N SER A 247 -2.00 -12.86 4.09
CA SER A 247 -2.29 -11.43 4.09
C SER A 247 -3.79 -11.18 4.16
N PHE A 248 -4.19 -10.05 4.74
CA PHE A 248 -5.60 -9.79 4.98
C PHE A 248 -6.04 -8.34 4.87
N ALA A 249 -7.34 -8.14 4.71
CA ALA A 249 -7.98 -6.82 4.80
C ALA A 249 -9.16 -6.84 5.77
N LYS A 250 -9.23 -5.82 6.63
CA LYS A 250 -10.34 -5.58 7.59
C LYS A 250 -10.94 -4.18 7.51
N GLY A 251 -10.48 -3.38 6.55
CA GLY A 251 -10.99 -2.03 6.32
C GLY A 251 -12.39 -2.04 5.72
N THR A 252 -13.03 -0.88 5.63
CA THR A 252 -14.32 -0.72 4.95
C THR A 252 -14.11 -0.25 3.52
N ILE A 253 -14.99 -0.66 2.60
CA ILE A 253 -14.96 -0.26 1.19
C ILE A 253 -16.28 0.40 0.84
N GLU A 254 -16.23 1.67 0.43
CA GLU A 254 -17.39 2.46 -0.03
C GLU A 254 -17.15 2.96 -1.46
N THR A 255 -17.84 2.37 -2.44
CA THR A 255 -17.48 2.58 -3.85
C THR A 255 -18.66 2.49 -4.83
N GLU A 256 -18.49 3.05 -6.02
CA GLU A 256 -19.37 2.88 -7.17
C GLU A 256 -18.66 2.16 -8.33
N SER A 257 -17.56 1.46 -8.02
CA SER A 257 -16.64 0.85 -8.99
C SER A 257 -17.20 -0.42 -9.67
N MET A 258 -16.52 -0.88 -10.71
CA MET A 258 -16.94 -2.03 -11.54
C MET A 258 -16.57 -3.38 -10.95
N ALA A 259 -15.38 -3.53 -10.38
CA ALA A 259 -14.87 -4.78 -9.82
C ALA A 259 -14.41 -4.55 -8.38
N VAL A 260 -15.16 -5.08 -7.43
CA VAL A 260 -14.95 -4.84 -5.99
C VAL A 260 -14.69 -6.17 -5.28
N GLY A 261 -13.57 -6.26 -4.57
CA GLY A 261 -13.25 -7.40 -3.71
C GLY A 261 -12.91 -6.96 -2.30
N GLY A 262 -13.31 -7.72 -1.28
CA GLY A 262 -12.92 -7.42 0.10
C GLY A 262 -11.41 -7.50 0.32
N LEU A 263 -10.70 -8.33 -0.46
CA LEU A 263 -9.23 -8.41 -0.52
C LEU A 263 -8.69 -7.79 -1.82
N VAL A 264 -9.14 -8.29 -2.98
CA VAL A 264 -8.58 -7.89 -4.30
C VAL A 264 -9.68 -7.54 -5.30
N GLY A 265 -9.58 -6.38 -5.96
CA GLY A 265 -10.54 -6.01 -7.00
C GLY A 265 -10.49 -6.96 -8.20
N GLU A 266 -9.31 -7.12 -8.80
CA GLU A 266 -9.06 -8.06 -9.90
C GLU A 266 -7.81 -8.90 -9.64
N ASN A 267 -7.96 -10.23 -9.68
CA ASN A 267 -6.87 -11.19 -9.51
C ASN A 267 -6.48 -11.83 -10.86
N GLN A 268 -5.24 -11.65 -11.25
CA GLN A 268 -4.57 -12.30 -12.38
C GLN A 268 -3.33 -13.10 -11.92
N GLY A 269 -3.03 -13.08 -10.63
CA GLY A 269 -1.90 -13.76 -10.00
C GLY A 269 -2.33 -14.81 -8.97
N VAL A 270 -1.42 -15.21 -8.09
CA VAL A 270 -1.72 -16.21 -7.06
C VAL A 270 -2.11 -15.53 -5.76
N ILE A 271 -3.19 -16.01 -5.15
CA ILE A 271 -3.59 -15.66 -3.78
C ILE A 271 -3.67 -16.95 -2.98
N SER A 272 -2.88 -17.06 -1.91
CA SER A 272 -2.91 -18.21 -1.02
C SER A 272 -2.95 -17.79 0.43
N ASP A 273 -3.60 -18.55 1.28
CA ASP A 273 -3.60 -18.33 2.72
C ASP A 273 -3.95 -16.87 3.08
N ALA A 274 -5.12 -16.40 2.66
CA ALA A 274 -5.46 -14.97 2.72
C ALA A 274 -6.93 -14.76 3.07
N TYR A 275 -7.29 -13.63 3.67
CA TYR A 275 -8.68 -13.40 4.03
C TYR A 275 -9.16 -11.96 3.97
N ALA A 276 -10.46 -11.80 3.74
CA ALA A 276 -11.15 -10.52 3.82
C ALA A 276 -12.22 -10.53 4.89
N ASN A 277 -12.13 -9.61 5.84
CA ASN A 277 -13.22 -9.22 6.71
C ASN A 277 -13.53 -7.74 6.52
N SER A 278 -13.62 -7.33 5.25
CA SER A 278 -13.89 -5.96 4.84
C SER A 278 -15.38 -5.76 4.63
N GLY A 279 -15.98 -4.78 5.29
CA GLY A 279 -17.37 -4.39 5.02
C GLY A 279 -17.46 -3.64 3.69
N ILE A 280 -18.26 -4.15 2.74
CA ILE A 280 -18.44 -3.58 1.40
C ILE A 280 -19.79 -2.89 1.34
N SER A 281 -19.80 -1.61 0.98
CA SER A 281 -20.97 -0.84 0.61
C SER A 281 -20.78 -0.31 -0.82
N ALA A 282 -21.49 -0.89 -1.78
CA ALA A 282 -21.37 -0.52 -3.19
C ALA A 282 -22.66 0.11 -3.74
N GLY A 283 -22.54 1.31 -4.31
CA GLY A 283 -23.65 2.10 -4.84
C GLY A 283 -24.37 1.46 -6.03
N LYS A 284 -25.62 1.88 -6.28
CA LYS A 284 -26.48 1.41 -7.38
C LYS A 284 -26.05 1.98 -8.74
N TYR A 285 -26.28 1.19 -9.79
CA TYR A 285 -26.50 1.62 -11.20
C TYR A 285 -25.36 1.53 -12.22
N ARG A 286 -24.69 0.38 -12.36
CA ARG A 286 -24.20 -0.05 -13.68
C ARG A 286 -24.49 -1.53 -13.90
N GLU A 287 -24.80 -1.91 -15.14
CA GLU A 287 -25.11 -3.31 -15.49
C GLU A 287 -23.91 -4.27 -15.38
N GLU A 288 -22.72 -3.74 -15.09
CA GLU A 288 -21.43 -4.44 -15.13
C GLU A 288 -20.68 -4.45 -13.79
N VAL A 289 -21.35 -4.11 -12.67
CA VAL A 289 -20.72 -4.17 -11.35
C VAL A 289 -20.66 -5.61 -10.86
N VAL A 290 -19.45 -6.05 -10.52
CA VAL A 290 -19.12 -7.37 -9.98
C VAL A 290 -18.52 -7.21 -8.60
N ILE A 291 -19.07 -7.92 -7.61
CA ILE A 291 -18.63 -7.84 -6.21
C ILE A 291 -18.36 -9.23 -5.67
N GLY A 292 -17.20 -9.44 -5.06
CA GLY A 292 -16.89 -10.62 -4.29
C GLY A 292 -16.47 -10.28 -2.86
N GLY A 293 -16.85 -11.10 -1.89
CA GLY A 293 -16.40 -10.91 -0.51
C GLY A 293 -14.88 -10.97 -0.35
N LEU A 294 -14.17 -11.77 -1.16
CA LEU A 294 -12.70 -11.79 -1.24
C LEU A 294 -12.20 -11.11 -2.53
N VAL A 295 -12.65 -11.59 -3.70
CA VAL A 295 -12.15 -11.14 -5.00
C VAL A 295 -13.29 -10.72 -5.91
N GLY A 296 -13.21 -9.53 -6.51
CA GLY A 296 -14.19 -9.07 -7.49
C GLY A 296 -14.18 -9.97 -8.74
N ILE A 297 -13.09 -9.92 -9.51
CA ILE A 297 -12.89 -10.75 -10.70
C ILE A 297 -11.67 -11.65 -10.49
N ASN A 298 -11.85 -12.97 -10.63
CA ASN A 298 -10.77 -13.93 -10.54
C ASN A 298 -10.43 -14.55 -11.91
N GLN A 299 -9.18 -14.43 -12.33
CA GLN A 299 -8.61 -14.99 -13.56
C GLN A 299 -7.47 -15.97 -13.31
N HIS A 300 -7.15 -16.27 -12.05
CA HIS A 300 -6.04 -17.14 -11.69
C HIS A 300 -6.32 -17.89 -10.37
N GLU A 301 -5.31 -18.50 -9.78
CA GLU A 301 -5.42 -19.36 -8.60
C GLU A 301 -5.73 -18.60 -7.30
N ILE A 302 -6.74 -19.12 -6.58
CA ILE A 302 -7.07 -18.78 -5.20
C ILE A 302 -7.13 -20.08 -4.38
N THR A 303 -6.37 -20.16 -3.29
CA THR A 303 -6.27 -21.38 -2.48
C THR A 303 -6.20 -21.06 -0.98
N ARG A 304 -6.93 -21.79 -0.13
CA ARG A 304 -6.95 -21.59 1.34
C ARG A 304 -7.26 -20.14 1.74
N THR A 305 -8.37 -19.62 1.26
CA THR A 305 -8.79 -18.25 1.54
C THR A 305 -10.18 -18.17 2.14
N TYR A 306 -10.50 -17.06 2.81
CA TYR A 306 -11.89 -16.83 3.21
C TYR A 306 -12.38 -15.39 3.17
N ALA A 307 -13.70 -15.23 3.05
CA ALA A 307 -14.41 -13.95 3.21
C ALA A 307 -15.43 -14.02 4.34
N ALA A 308 -15.45 -13.01 5.22
CA ALA A 308 -16.40 -12.89 6.33
C ALA A 308 -16.99 -11.48 6.48
N GLY A 309 -16.66 -10.55 5.58
CA GLY A 309 -17.20 -9.19 5.60
C GLY A 309 -18.62 -9.11 5.04
N THR A 310 -19.40 -8.14 5.53
CA THR A 310 -20.76 -7.87 5.03
C THR A 310 -20.73 -7.25 3.63
N ILE A 311 -21.73 -7.57 2.80
CA ILE A 311 -21.90 -6.97 1.47
C ILE A 311 -23.27 -6.28 1.41
N ASP A 312 -23.26 -4.95 1.38
CA ASP A 312 -24.44 -4.12 1.06
C ASP A 312 -24.31 -3.59 -0.37
N SER A 313 -25.08 -4.18 -1.28
CA SER A 313 -25.06 -3.82 -2.69
C SER A 313 -26.36 -4.18 -3.40
N ASN A 314 -26.55 -3.57 -4.56
CA ASN A 314 -27.62 -3.87 -5.50
C ASN A 314 -27.07 -4.27 -6.88
N ALA A 315 -25.78 -4.64 -6.93
CA ALA A 315 -25.16 -5.18 -8.13
C ALA A 315 -25.85 -6.47 -8.57
N LYS A 316 -25.82 -6.76 -9.89
CA LYS A 316 -26.42 -7.99 -10.44
C LYS A 316 -25.53 -9.22 -10.20
N GLU A 317 -24.22 -9.02 -10.14
CA GLU A 317 -23.23 -10.08 -9.94
C GLU A 317 -22.54 -9.88 -8.59
N VAL A 318 -23.11 -10.49 -7.56
CA VAL A 318 -22.53 -10.53 -6.21
C VAL A 318 -22.20 -11.99 -5.89
N GLY A 319 -21.02 -12.23 -5.34
CA GLY A 319 -20.64 -13.54 -4.82
C GLY A 319 -20.01 -13.46 -3.43
N GLY A 320 -20.19 -14.51 -2.63
CA GLY A 320 -19.76 -14.56 -1.24
C GLY A 320 -18.24 -14.54 -1.09
N LEU A 321 -17.52 -15.23 -1.98
CA LEU A 321 -16.06 -15.18 -2.05
C LEU A 321 -15.59 -14.51 -3.34
N ILE A 322 -16.01 -15.00 -4.51
CA ILE A 322 -15.65 -14.46 -5.82
C ILE A 322 -16.88 -13.87 -6.49
N GLY A 323 -16.79 -12.64 -7.01
CA GLY A 323 -17.88 -12.03 -7.77
C GLY A 323 -18.04 -12.66 -9.15
N LYS A 324 -16.97 -12.64 -9.96
CA LYS A 324 -16.91 -13.28 -11.28
C LYS A 324 -15.68 -14.16 -11.40
N LEU A 325 -15.91 -15.42 -11.78
CA LEU A 325 -14.86 -16.39 -12.07
C LEU A 325 -14.69 -16.51 -13.59
N GLU A 326 -13.54 -16.09 -14.10
CA GLU A 326 -13.18 -16.21 -15.52
C GLU A 326 -12.63 -17.62 -15.82
N SER A 327 -12.55 -17.97 -17.10
CA SER A 327 -12.20 -19.34 -17.55
C SER A 327 -10.86 -19.88 -17.04
N ASN A 328 -9.92 -18.99 -16.72
CA ASN A 328 -8.58 -19.33 -16.23
C ASN A 328 -8.49 -19.30 -14.69
N GLY A 329 -9.53 -18.82 -14.01
CA GLY A 329 -9.58 -18.74 -12.56
C GLY A 329 -9.89 -20.08 -11.92
N THR A 330 -9.24 -20.36 -10.79
CA THR A 330 -9.51 -21.52 -9.94
C THR A 330 -9.71 -21.08 -8.50
N VAL A 331 -10.49 -21.87 -7.76
CA VAL A 331 -10.75 -21.66 -6.34
C VAL A 331 -10.73 -23.01 -5.64
N ASN A 332 -9.80 -23.19 -4.70
CA ASN A 332 -9.61 -24.44 -3.96
C ASN A 332 -9.60 -24.16 -2.46
N ASP A 333 -10.21 -25.04 -1.67
CA ASP A 333 -10.18 -25.03 -0.20
C ASP A 333 -10.47 -23.64 0.39
N SER A 334 -11.42 -22.93 -0.21
CA SER A 334 -11.71 -21.53 0.09
C SER A 334 -13.18 -21.33 0.39
N TYR A 335 -13.45 -20.51 1.40
CA TYR A 335 -14.73 -20.49 2.10
C TYR A 335 -15.27 -19.08 2.25
N TYR A 336 -16.56 -18.92 2.45
CA TYR A 336 -17.10 -17.64 2.87
C TYR A 336 -18.24 -17.82 3.85
N ASP A 337 -18.40 -16.84 4.71
CA ASP A 337 -19.53 -16.77 5.61
C ASP A 337 -20.78 -16.32 4.84
N GLN A 338 -21.68 -17.28 4.60
CA GLN A 338 -22.93 -17.01 3.87
C GLN A 338 -23.89 -16.11 4.65
N ASP A 339 -23.82 -16.11 5.99
CA ASP A 339 -24.71 -15.33 6.84
C ASP A 339 -24.26 -13.86 6.89
N GLN A 340 -22.94 -13.60 6.79
CA GLN A 340 -22.39 -12.24 6.69
C GLN A 340 -22.52 -11.67 5.27
N THR A 341 -22.12 -12.45 4.26
CA THR A 341 -22.13 -11.99 2.85
C THR A 341 -23.53 -11.98 2.25
N GLY A 342 -24.46 -12.76 2.82
CA GLY A 342 -25.82 -12.95 2.29
C GLY A 342 -25.87 -13.73 0.97
N GLN A 343 -24.80 -14.44 0.61
CA GLN A 343 -24.69 -15.18 -0.66
C GLN A 343 -24.66 -16.69 -0.44
N THR A 344 -25.10 -17.46 -1.45
CA THR A 344 -25.01 -18.93 -1.47
C THR A 344 -24.70 -19.42 -2.90
N ASP A 345 -23.46 -19.19 -3.33
CA ASP A 345 -22.95 -19.49 -4.66
C ASP A 345 -22.49 -20.94 -4.83
N THR A 346 -22.50 -21.40 -6.09
CA THR A 346 -21.88 -22.66 -6.51
C THR A 346 -20.64 -22.39 -7.36
N GLY A 347 -19.52 -23.04 -7.04
CA GLY A 347 -18.29 -23.00 -7.85
C GLY A 347 -17.45 -21.72 -7.70
N LYS A 348 -17.80 -20.84 -6.77
CA LYS A 348 -17.09 -19.56 -6.50
C LYS A 348 -16.46 -19.50 -5.11
N GLY A 349 -16.25 -20.65 -4.47
CA GLY A 349 -15.96 -20.82 -3.05
C GLY A 349 -17.05 -21.65 -2.35
N MET A 350 -16.76 -22.21 -1.17
CA MET A 350 -17.71 -23.02 -0.41
C MET A 350 -18.42 -22.17 0.66
N PRO A 351 -19.77 -22.05 0.61
CA PRO A 351 -20.50 -21.38 1.69
C PRO A 351 -20.42 -22.17 2.98
N LEU A 352 -20.15 -21.48 4.08
CA LEU A 352 -20.32 -21.97 5.43
C LEU A 352 -21.19 -21.00 6.22
N SER A 353 -21.99 -21.51 7.15
CA SER A 353 -22.69 -20.66 8.13
C SER A 353 -21.69 -19.96 9.06
N SER A 354 -22.11 -18.86 9.69
CA SER A 354 -21.32 -18.18 10.72
C SER A 354 -20.95 -19.08 11.90
N VAL A 355 -21.62 -20.21 12.11
CA VAL A 355 -21.24 -21.20 13.12
C VAL A 355 -20.09 -22.06 12.61
N GLN A 356 -20.23 -22.62 11.40
CA GLN A 356 -19.21 -23.49 10.79
C GLN A 356 -17.90 -22.75 10.52
N MET A 357 -17.97 -21.45 10.20
CA MET A 357 -16.78 -20.61 10.03
C MET A 357 -15.91 -20.50 11.30
N LYS A 358 -16.46 -20.83 12.48
CA LYS A 358 -15.74 -20.82 13.78
C LYS A 358 -15.29 -22.23 14.20
N GLU A 359 -15.51 -23.22 13.36
CA GLU A 359 -15.16 -24.62 13.62
C GLU A 359 -13.96 -24.99 12.76
N GLN A 360 -12.82 -25.31 13.40
CA GLN A 360 -11.58 -25.67 12.71
C GLN A 360 -11.75 -26.84 11.73
N GLU A 361 -12.61 -27.79 12.08
CA GLU A 361 -12.91 -28.97 11.27
C GLU A 361 -13.60 -28.65 9.92
N SER A 362 -14.17 -27.44 9.77
CA SER A 362 -14.77 -26.99 8.52
C SER A 362 -13.74 -26.66 7.43
N PHE A 363 -12.49 -26.39 7.81
CA PHE A 363 -11.42 -25.92 6.93
C PHE A 363 -10.49 -27.09 6.57
N THR A 364 -10.84 -27.81 5.52
CA THR A 364 -10.08 -28.96 5.02
C THR A 364 -8.78 -28.51 4.37
N ASP A 365 -7.68 -29.21 4.65
CA ASP A 365 -6.34 -28.94 4.09
C ASP A 365 -5.73 -27.58 4.49
N TRP A 366 -6.21 -26.98 5.59
CA TRP A 366 -5.61 -25.79 6.21
C TRP A 366 -4.62 -26.20 7.30
N ASP A 367 -3.48 -25.50 7.34
CA ASP A 367 -2.46 -25.72 8.36
C ASP A 367 -2.70 -24.87 9.60
N PHE A 368 -3.37 -25.45 10.59
CA PHE A 368 -3.57 -24.84 11.92
C PHE A 368 -2.40 -25.06 12.89
N THR A 369 -1.28 -25.60 12.42
CA THR A 369 -0.07 -25.77 13.22
C THR A 369 0.83 -24.56 13.07
N ASP A 370 1.12 -24.16 11.81
CA ASP A 370 2.14 -23.15 11.54
C ASP A 370 1.59 -21.86 10.89
N VAL A 371 0.44 -21.91 10.21
CA VAL A 371 -0.10 -20.76 9.45
C VAL A 371 -1.28 -20.11 10.17
N TRP A 372 -2.29 -20.91 10.46
CA TRP A 372 -3.57 -20.47 10.99
C TRP A 372 -3.71 -20.80 12.47
N GLN A 373 -4.47 -19.99 13.19
CA GLN A 373 -5.04 -20.28 14.50
C GLN A 373 -6.55 -20.06 14.43
N MET A 374 -7.30 -20.72 15.31
CA MET A 374 -8.73 -20.48 15.44
C MET A 374 -9.00 -19.49 16.58
N ASP A 375 -9.61 -18.36 16.26
CA ASP A 375 -10.18 -17.42 17.23
C ASP A 375 -11.71 -17.37 17.05
N GLU A 376 -12.31 -16.22 16.72
CA GLU A 376 -13.71 -16.18 16.26
C GLU A 376 -13.86 -16.69 14.81
N TYR A 377 -12.83 -16.48 13.99
CA TYR A 377 -12.64 -17.02 12.63
C TYR A 377 -11.17 -17.49 12.53
N PRO A 378 -10.76 -18.22 11.47
CA PRO A 378 -9.34 -18.46 11.22
C PRO A 378 -8.56 -17.14 11.14
N ALA A 379 -7.53 -17.00 11.96
CA ALA A 379 -6.61 -15.85 11.95
C ALA A 379 -5.18 -16.36 11.77
N PHE A 380 -4.25 -15.49 11.38
CA PHE A 380 -2.85 -15.92 11.28
C PHE A 380 -2.19 -16.03 12.65
N GLN A 381 -1.24 -16.95 12.80
CA GLN A 381 -0.47 -17.13 14.04
C GLN A 381 0.36 -15.89 14.44
N TRP A 382 0.69 -15.03 13.47
CA TRP A 382 1.48 -13.81 13.69
C TRP A 382 0.62 -12.56 13.96
N GLU A 383 -0.70 -12.67 13.80
CA GLU A 383 -1.66 -11.63 14.17
C GLU A 383 -1.81 -11.53 15.69
#